data_AF-A0AAD6ED37-F1
#
_entry.id   AF-A0AAD6ED37-F1
#
_cell.length_a   1.000
_cell.length_b   1.000
_cell.length_c   1.000
_cell.angle_alpha   90.00
_cell.angle_beta   90.00
_cell.angle_gamma   90.00
#
_symmetry.space_group_name_H-M   'P 1'
#
loop_
_entity.id
_entity.type
_entity.pdbx_description
1 polymer ?
#
loop_
_entity_poly.entity_id
_entity_poly.type
_entity_poly.pdbx_seq_one_letter_code
_entity_poly.pdbx_strand_id
1 'polypeptide(L)'
;MDDATTSLLTEHFSYTPLSLIDDIINSINNLIYQAISSLESGLLNTPPERLGFSHDSSGPSIAETDEDGNVVYPEAKLEIENGLHQLETLLEANVDKAFDKFEIYVLRNILTVPGDLLSWVRLKHYEGLSFGSSPDTPTPETIHAQRKKLFETKKLNRSLKEERARNDAVISQLQSILSTVETAKADGVSKTVEKIPVDLSFLTSTPAARQLRVGVDAGPNAKPTPLTTNTTFILSQLPALQTTLEQLRPRLAALPNATVPMETKSKRDERKEYIESRIRLHLERAGQLAMGNDGNPVVAGRRIDIREAHALESVANMLTQDKSV
;
A
#
# COMPACT_ATOMS: atom_id res chain seq x y z
N MET A 1 -48.24 -14.21 -11.55
CA MET A 1 -47.03 -14.63 -12.28
C MET A 1 -46.39 -15.75 -11.49
N ASP A 2 -45.96 -16.83 -12.15
CA ASP A 2 -45.23 -17.90 -11.47
C ASP A 2 -43.83 -17.41 -11.10
N ASP A 3 -43.41 -17.61 -9.86
CA ASP A 3 -42.12 -17.12 -9.33
C ASP A 3 -40.90 -17.63 -10.14
N ALA A 4 -41.02 -18.81 -10.72
CA ALA A 4 -40.01 -19.37 -11.62
C ALA A 4 -39.89 -18.58 -12.94
N THR A 5 -41.02 -18.11 -13.50
CA THR A 5 -41.02 -17.32 -14.75
C THR A 5 -40.39 -15.95 -14.51
N THR A 6 -40.70 -15.31 -13.37
CA THR A 6 -40.17 -14.01 -13.01
C THR A 6 -38.69 -14.09 -12.70
N SER A 7 -38.23 -15.14 -12.01
CA SER A 7 -36.80 -15.37 -11.77
C SER A 7 -36.02 -15.54 -13.09
N LEU A 8 -36.52 -16.38 -14.00
CA LEU A 8 -35.91 -16.62 -15.30
C LEU A 8 -35.82 -15.34 -16.15
N LEU A 9 -36.92 -14.58 -16.22
CA LEU A 9 -36.97 -13.32 -16.98
C LEU A 9 -36.10 -12.24 -16.33
N THR A 10 -36.09 -12.16 -15.00
CA THR A 10 -35.25 -11.21 -14.27
C THR A 10 -33.77 -11.50 -14.50
N GLU A 11 -33.40 -12.78 -14.51
CA GLU A 11 -32.04 -13.19 -14.82
C GLU A 11 -31.67 -12.89 -16.29
N HIS A 12 -32.61 -13.10 -17.21
CA HIS A 12 -32.38 -12.80 -18.63
C HIS A 12 -32.21 -11.31 -18.91
N PHE A 13 -33.10 -10.49 -18.35
CA PHE A 13 -33.11 -9.05 -18.58
C PHE A 13 -32.15 -8.28 -17.67
N SER A 14 -31.65 -8.90 -16.59
CA SER A 14 -30.88 -8.28 -15.49
C SER A 14 -31.65 -7.24 -14.66
N TYR A 15 -32.94 -7.09 -14.90
CA TYR A 15 -33.89 -6.27 -14.14
C TYR A 15 -35.24 -6.97 -14.11
N THR A 16 -36.10 -6.60 -13.16
CA THR A 16 -37.44 -7.22 -13.07
C THR A 16 -38.35 -6.66 -14.18
N PRO A 17 -39.16 -7.50 -14.84
CA PRO A 17 -40.14 -7.04 -15.83
C PRO A 17 -41.04 -5.89 -15.35
N LEU A 18 -41.33 -5.84 -14.05
CA LEU A 18 -42.13 -4.79 -13.43
C LEU A 18 -41.41 -3.43 -13.47
N SER A 19 -40.10 -3.38 -13.17
CA SER A 19 -39.34 -2.14 -13.22
C SER A 19 -39.31 -1.50 -14.62
N LEU A 20 -39.29 -2.30 -15.69
CA LEU A 20 -39.39 -1.77 -17.05
C LEU A 20 -40.73 -1.05 -17.28
N ILE A 21 -41.82 -1.62 -16.78
CA ILE A 21 -43.16 -1.05 -16.94
C ILE A 21 -43.29 0.22 -16.10
N ASP A 22 -42.78 0.20 -14.86
CA ASP A 22 -42.73 1.37 -13.99
C ASP A 22 -41.98 2.54 -14.68
N ASP A 23 -40.82 2.26 -15.27
CA ASP A 23 -40.04 3.26 -16.00
C ASP A 23 -40.78 3.81 -17.23
N ILE A 24 -41.52 2.96 -17.95
CA ILE A 24 -42.37 3.39 -19.08
C ILE A 24 -43.49 4.31 -18.57
N ILE A 25 -44.22 3.94 -17.53
CA ILE A 25 -45.30 4.74 -16.96
C ILE A 25 -44.77 6.10 -16.48
N ASN A 26 -43.64 6.09 -15.75
CA ASN A 26 -42.99 7.31 -15.30
C ASN A 26 -42.57 8.21 -16.47
N SER A 27 -42.02 7.64 -17.53
CA SER A 27 -41.63 8.41 -18.72
C SER A 27 -42.82 9.07 -19.41
N ILE A 28 -43.97 8.39 -19.44
CA ILE A 28 -45.18 8.88 -20.09
C ILE A 28 -45.84 9.97 -19.27
N ASN A 29 -45.91 9.81 -17.95
CA ASN A 29 -46.38 10.87 -17.06
C ASN A 29 -45.52 12.14 -17.21
N ASN A 30 -44.20 11.99 -17.29
CA ASN A 30 -43.31 13.14 -17.55
C ASN A 30 -43.58 13.81 -18.90
N LEU A 31 -43.78 13.02 -19.96
CA LEU A 31 -44.10 13.54 -21.29
C LEU A 31 -45.46 14.26 -21.33
N ILE A 32 -46.43 13.79 -20.55
CA ILE A 32 -47.75 14.40 -20.42
C ILE A 32 -47.63 15.80 -19.81
N TYR A 33 -46.97 15.92 -18.65
CA TYR A 33 -46.76 17.23 -18.02
C TYR A 33 -45.98 18.18 -18.94
N GLN A 34 -44.98 17.67 -19.66
CA GLN A 34 -44.24 18.46 -20.63
C GLN A 34 -45.10 18.92 -21.81
N ALA A 35 -45.97 18.05 -22.34
CA ALA A 35 -46.87 18.38 -23.43
C ALA A 35 -47.93 19.41 -23.02
N ILE A 36 -48.50 19.27 -21.81
CA ILE A 36 -49.46 20.19 -21.23
C ILE A 36 -48.82 21.56 -21.01
N SER A 37 -47.62 21.63 -20.43
CA SER A 37 -46.88 22.88 -20.25
C SER A 37 -46.48 23.53 -21.57
N SER A 38 -46.10 22.74 -22.58
CA SER A 38 -45.84 23.23 -23.93
C SER A 38 -47.11 23.77 -24.59
N LEU A 39 -48.26 23.13 -24.35
CA LEU A 39 -49.56 23.58 -24.86
C LEU A 39 -49.98 24.88 -24.18
N GLU A 40 -49.82 24.99 -22.87
CA GLU A 40 -50.05 26.23 -22.09
C GLU A 40 -49.24 27.39 -22.67
N SER A 41 -47.93 27.18 -22.82
CA SER A 41 -47.01 28.16 -23.40
C SER A 41 -47.41 28.53 -24.83
N GLY A 42 -47.86 27.56 -25.62
CA GLY A 42 -48.33 27.79 -26.99
C GLY A 42 -49.62 28.62 -27.06
N LEU A 43 -50.58 28.33 -26.18
CA LEU A 43 -51.85 29.06 -26.10
C LEU A 43 -51.67 30.48 -25.55
N LEU A 44 -50.83 30.67 -24.54
CA LEU A 44 -50.53 31.99 -23.97
C LEU A 44 -49.77 32.90 -24.95
N ASN A 45 -48.93 32.33 -25.81
CA ASN A 45 -48.22 33.08 -26.86
C ASN A 45 -49.09 33.37 -28.09
N THR A 46 -50.26 32.74 -28.21
CA THR A 46 -51.17 32.96 -29.35
C THR A 46 -52.06 34.17 -29.04
N PRO A 47 -52.22 35.12 -29.98
CA PRO A 47 -53.07 36.28 -29.73
C PRO A 47 -54.53 35.83 -29.46
N PRO A 48 -55.18 36.38 -28.42
CA PRO A 48 -56.50 35.93 -27.96
C PRO A 48 -57.60 36.08 -29.01
N GLU A 49 -57.46 37.03 -29.95
CA GLU A 49 -58.38 37.22 -31.08
C GLU A 49 -58.44 36.00 -32.01
N ARG A 50 -57.32 35.25 -32.17
CA ARG A 50 -57.30 34.02 -32.98
C ARG A 50 -57.90 32.83 -32.26
N LEU A 51 -57.95 32.87 -30.94
CA LEU A 51 -58.55 31.85 -30.09
C LEU A 51 -60.08 32.04 -29.98
N GLY A 52 -60.63 33.10 -30.59
CA GLY A 52 -62.06 33.39 -30.59
C GLY A 52 -62.51 34.30 -29.44
N PHE A 53 -61.58 34.84 -28.64
CA PHE A 53 -61.89 35.86 -27.66
C PHE A 53 -62.06 37.20 -28.39
N SER A 54 -63.31 37.59 -28.63
CA SER A 54 -63.68 38.90 -29.15
C SER A 54 -64.27 39.77 -28.04
N HIS A 55 -63.97 41.07 -28.05
CA HIS A 55 -64.68 42.01 -27.21
C HIS A 55 -66.17 42.02 -27.56
N ASP A 56 -67.03 41.66 -26.61
CA ASP A 56 -68.44 41.96 -26.72
C ASP A 56 -68.57 43.48 -26.67
N SER A 57 -68.91 44.10 -27.79
CA SER A 57 -68.96 45.56 -27.95
C SER A 57 -70.15 46.20 -27.20
N SER A 58 -70.76 45.47 -26.26
CA SER A 58 -72.07 45.71 -25.66
C SER A 58 -72.04 45.98 -24.15
N GLY A 59 -70.87 46.02 -23.49
CA GLY A 59 -70.75 46.26 -22.05
C GLY A 59 -69.84 47.45 -21.72
N PRO A 60 -70.18 48.32 -20.74
CA PRO A 60 -69.33 49.40 -20.30
C PRO A 60 -68.29 48.86 -19.31
N SER A 61 -67.33 48.06 -19.80
CA SER A 61 -66.18 47.63 -19.00
C SER A 61 -64.92 48.16 -19.67
N ILE A 62 -64.17 48.97 -18.94
CA ILE A 62 -62.90 49.56 -19.41
C ILE A 62 -61.94 48.40 -19.65
N ALA A 63 -61.52 48.21 -20.90
CA ALA A 63 -60.55 47.17 -21.26
C ALA A 63 -59.24 47.42 -20.51
N GLU A 64 -58.86 46.49 -19.61
CA GLU A 64 -57.57 46.54 -18.93
C GLU A 64 -56.47 46.44 -19.99
N THR A 65 -55.70 47.51 -20.13
CA THR A 65 -54.65 47.66 -21.14
C THR A 65 -53.31 47.65 -20.42
N ASP A 66 -52.33 46.91 -20.95
CA ASP A 66 -50.96 46.90 -20.41
C ASP A 66 -50.22 48.23 -20.70
N GLU A 67 -49.00 48.40 -20.16
CA GLU A 67 -48.13 49.58 -20.41
C GLU A 67 -47.82 49.80 -21.90
N ASP A 68 -48.06 48.79 -22.76
CA ASP A 68 -47.78 48.80 -24.20
C ASP A 68 -49.03 49.04 -25.06
N GLY A 69 -50.21 49.27 -24.46
CA GLY A 69 -51.42 49.60 -25.20
C GLY A 69 -52.17 48.39 -25.77
N ASN A 70 -51.80 47.17 -25.40
CA ASN A 70 -52.47 45.95 -25.84
C ASN A 70 -53.60 45.58 -24.87
N VAL A 71 -54.72 45.14 -25.44
CA VAL A 71 -55.87 44.72 -24.67
C VAL A 71 -55.56 43.39 -23.98
N VAL A 72 -55.51 43.41 -22.65
CA VAL A 72 -55.29 42.20 -21.86
C VAL A 72 -56.64 41.53 -21.65
N TYR A 73 -56.71 40.23 -21.94
CA TYR A 73 -57.88 39.41 -21.68
C TYR A 73 -57.58 38.53 -20.45
N PRO A 74 -57.77 39.03 -19.22
CA PRO A 74 -57.53 38.23 -18.02
C PRO A 74 -58.47 37.02 -17.96
N GLU A 75 -59.70 37.16 -18.48
CA GLU A 75 -60.67 36.07 -18.59
C GLU A 75 -60.21 34.95 -19.53
N ALA A 76 -59.55 35.29 -20.65
CA ALA A 76 -59.01 34.30 -21.59
C ALA A 76 -57.89 33.47 -20.96
N LYS A 77 -57.01 34.10 -20.16
CA LYS A 77 -55.95 33.39 -19.43
C LYS A 77 -56.54 32.40 -18.42
N LEU A 78 -57.55 32.85 -17.66
CA LEU A 78 -58.23 32.02 -16.67
C LEU A 78 -59.04 30.88 -17.29
N GLU A 79 -59.67 31.10 -18.45
CA GLU A 79 -60.36 30.04 -19.20
C GLU A 79 -59.38 29.01 -19.78
N ILE A 80 -58.24 29.46 -20.31
CA ILE A 80 -57.17 28.57 -20.79
C ILE A 80 -56.61 27.72 -19.64
N GLU A 81 -56.33 28.32 -18.49
CA GLU A 81 -55.83 27.60 -17.31
C GLU A 81 -56.84 26.55 -16.82
N ASN A 82 -58.11 26.94 -16.69
CA ASN A 82 -59.17 26.02 -16.28
C ASN A 82 -59.40 24.88 -17.29
N GLY A 83 -59.40 25.19 -18.59
CA GLY A 83 -59.55 24.19 -19.65
C GLY A 83 -58.36 23.24 -19.73
N LEU A 84 -57.15 23.76 -19.53
CA LEU A 84 -55.93 22.97 -19.48
C LEU A 84 -55.91 22.05 -18.25
N HIS A 85 -56.34 22.55 -17.09
CA HIS A 85 -56.43 21.74 -15.88
C HIS A 85 -57.46 20.60 -16.02
N GLN A 86 -58.60 20.86 -16.68
CA GLN A 86 -59.57 19.80 -17.01
C GLN A 86 -58.99 18.78 -17.99
N LEU A 87 -58.23 19.23 -19.00
CA LEU A 87 -57.54 18.35 -19.94
C LEU A 87 -56.50 17.49 -19.22
N GLU A 88 -55.70 18.07 -18.34
CA GLU A 88 -54.70 17.38 -17.52
C GLU A 88 -55.37 16.26 -16.71
N THR A 89 -56.40 16.60 -15.93
CA THR A 89 -57.13 15.63 -15.11
C THR A 89 -57.73 14.49 -15.95
N LEU A 90 -58.29 14.82 -17.13
CA LEU A 90 -58.85 13.82 -18.03
C LEU A 90 -57.76 12.90 -18.59
N LEU A 91 -56.64 13.49 -19.00
CA LEU A 91 -55.55 12.77 -19.63
C LEU A 91 -54.86 11.86 -18.63
N GLU A 92 -54.61 12.32 -17.40
CA GLU A 92 -54.12 11.50 -16.29
C GLU A 92 -55.04 10.29 -16.06
N ALA A 93 -56.35 10.49 -15.89
CA ALA A 93 -57.28 9.41 -15.65
C ALA A 93 -57.39 8.41 -16.81
N ASN A 94 -57.27 8.87 -18.06
CA ASN A 94 -57.34 8.01 -19.23
C ASN A 94 -56.03 7.24 -19.44
N VAL A 95 -54.88 7.90 -19.23
CA VAL A 95 -53.55 7.29 -19.33
C VAL A 95 -53.39 6.25 -18.25
N ASP A 96 -53.69 6.55 -16.98
CA ASP A 96 -53.68 5.60 -15.87
C ASP A 96 -54.45 4.30 -16.24
N LYS A 97 -55.71 4.45 -16.66
CA LYS A 97 -56.56 3.32 -17.08
C LYS A 97 -56.05 2.55 -18.30
N ALA A 98 -55.43 3.24 -19.25
CA ALA A 98 -54.87 2.61 -20.46
C ALA A 98 -53.57 1.88 -20.14
N PHE A 99 -52.74 2.46 -19.27
CA PHE A 99 -51.45 1.92 -18.87
C PHE A 99 -51.58 0.77 -17.86
N ASP A 100 -52.62 0.76 -17.01
CA ASP A 100 -53.01 -0.42 -16.24
C ASP A 100 -53.29 -1.63 -17.14
N LYS A 101 -54.04 -1.42 -18.23
CA LYS A 101 -54.34 -2.48 -19.20
C LYS A 101 -53.12 -2.91 -19.97
N PHE A 102 -52.26 -1.96 -20.31
CA PHE A 102 -50.98 -2.23 -20.95
C PHE A 102 -50.08 -3.07 -20.04
N GLU A 103 -49.93 -2.70 -18.77
CA GLU A 103 -49.16 -3.45 -17.77
C GLU A 103 -49.66 -4.91 -17.73
N ILE A 104 -50.96 -5.09 -17.53
CA ILE A 104 -51.58 -6.42 -17.48
C ILE A 104 -51.32 -7.19 -18.78
N TYR A 105 -51.47 -6.54 -19.94
CA TYR A 105 -51.26 -7.20 -21.23
C TYR A 105 -49.81 -7.62 -21.45
N VAL A 106 -48.85 -6.75 -21.12
CA VAL A 106 -47.41 -6.99 -21.26
C VAL A 106 -46.98 -8.12 -20.33
N LEU A 107 -47.34 -8.05 -19.05
CA LEU A 107 -47.02 -9.07 -18.04
C LEU A 107 -47.75 -10.39 -18.27
N ARG A 108 -48.81 -10.42 -19.07
CA ARG A 108 -49.55 -11.65 -19.38
C ARG A 108 -49.17 -12.29 -20.71
N ASN A 109 -48.72 -11.52 -21.69
CA ASN A 109 -48.52 -12.03 -23.06
C ASN A 109 -47.09 -11.87 -23.57
N ILE A 110 -46.42 -10.74 -23.28
CA ILE A 110 -45.11 -10.43 -23.86
C ILE A 110 -44.01 -10.92 -22.94
N LEU A 111 -44.03 -10.47 -21.69
CA LEU A 111 -43.03 -10.80 -20.66
C LEU A 111 -43.47 -12.06 -19.90
N THR A 112 -43.79 -13.12 -20.64
CA THR A 112 -44.19 -14.41 -20.07
C THR A 112 -43.52 -15.56 -20.80
N VAL A 113 -43.23 -16.61 -20.06
CA VAL A 113 -42.78 -17.88 -20.61
C VAL A 113 -43.83 -18.94 -20.24
N PRO A 114 -44.37 -19.70 -21.21
CA PRO A 114 -45.30 -20.78 -20.91
C PRO A 114 -44.70 -21.79 -19.92
N GLY A 115 -45.48 -22.22 -18.93
CA GLY A 115 -45.03 -23.13 -17.88
C GLY A 115 -44.43 -24.43 -18.43
N ASP A 116 -45.01 -24.96 -19.51
CA ASP A 116 -44.55 -26.18 -20.19
C ASP A 116 -43.15 -26.05 -20.79
N LEU A 117 -42.73 -24.83 -21.13
CA LEU A 117 -41.43 -24.55 -21.75
C LEU A 117 -40.36 -24.15 -20.73
N LEU A 118 -40.73 -23.80 -19.49
CA LEU A 118 -39.78 -23.31 -18.49
C LEU A 118 -38.61 -24.28 -18.23
N SER A 119 -38.88 -25.58 -18.23
CA SER A 119 -37.85 -26.61 -18.03
C SER A 119 -36.91 -26.80 -19.23
N TRP A 120 -37.31 -26.32 -20.40
CA TRP A 120 -36.55 -26.43 -21.66
C TRP A 120 -35.80 -25.14 -22.00
N VAL A 121 -36.18 -24.01 -21.40
CA VAL A 121 -35.51 -22.73 -21.61
C VAL A 121 -34.19 -22.71 -20.83
N ARG A 122 -33.08 -22.52 -21.56
CA ARG A 122 -31.75 -22.36 -20.99
C ARG A 122 -31.19 -21.00 -21.40
N LEU A 123 -30.77 -20.19 -20.44
CA LEU A 123 -30.14 -18.91 -20.72
C LEU A 123 -28.70 -19.14 -21.22
N LYS A 124 -28.19 -18.17 -21.98
CA LYS A 124 -26.88 -18.25 -22.62
C LYS A 124 -25.74 -18.47 -21.61
N HIS A 125 -25.78 -17.84 -20.44
CA HIS A 125 -24.73 -18.01 -19.42
C HIS A 125 -24.78 -19.37 -18.72
N TYR A 126 -25.85 -20.14 -18.91
CA TYR A 126 -25.88 -21.53 -18.49
C TYR A 126 -25.27 -22.46 -19.54
N GLU A 127 -24.94 -22.01 -20.75
CA GLU A 127 -24.31 -22.82 -21.79
C GLU A 127 -22.95 -23.34 -21.30
N GLY A 128 -22.75 -24.67 -21.33
CA GLY A 128 -21.51 -25.31 -20.87
C GLY A 128 -21.44 -25.57 -19.35
N LEU A 129 -22.40 -25.10 -18.55
CA LEU A 129 -22.50 -25.50 -17.14
C LEU A 129 -23.24 -26.82 -17.02
N SER A 130 -22.60 -27.80 -16.39
CA SER A 130 -23.22 -29.05 -15.96
C SER A 130 -23.40 -29.02 -14.45
N PHE A 131 -24.65 -29.01 -13.99
CA PHE A 131 -25.01 -29.01 -12.55
C PHE A 131 -24.97 -30.39 -11.90
N GLY A 132 -24.62 -31.44 -12.66
CA GLY A 132 -24.29 -32.73 -12.08
C GLY A 132 -23.03 -32.59 -11.21
N SER A 133 -22.99 -33.25 -10.05
CA SER A 133 -21.80 -33.28 -9.20
C SER A 133 -20.64 -33.88 -10.00
N SER A 134 -19.79 -33.04 -10.59
CA SER A 134 -18.55 -33.54 -11.15
C SER A 134 -17.65 -33.96 -10.00
N PRO A 135 -16.89 -35.06 -10.13
CA PRO A 135 -15.96 -35.50 -9.09
C PRO A 135 -14.84 -34.48 -8.82
N ASP A 136 -14.71 -33.45 -9.68
CA ASP A 136 -13.74 -32.36 -9.59
C ASP A 136 -14.37 -31.06 -9.04
N THR A 137 -15.57 -31.14 -8.44
CA THR A 137 -16.21 -29.99 -7.77
C THR A 137 -15.32 -29.54 -6.61
N PRO A 138 -14.82 -28.30 -6.60
CA PRO A 138 -13.92 -27.84 -5.55
C PRO A 138 -14.67 -27.77 -4.23
N THR A 139 -14.42 -28.75 -3.37
CA THR A 139 -14.89 -28.76 -1.98
C THR A 139 -14.35 -27.50 -1.27
N PRO A 140 -15.09 -26.88 -0.33
CA PRO A 140 -14.58 -25.75 0.44
C PRO A 140 -13.19 -26.02 1.04
N GLU A 141 -12.93 -27.26 1.45
CA GLU A 141 -11.64 -27.71 1.95
C GLU A 141 -10.50 -27.58 0.93
N THR A 142 -10.73 -27.92 -0.35
CA THR A 142 -9.70 -27.79 -1.39
C THR A 142 -9.40 -26.32 -1.69
N ILE A 143 -10.43 -25.46 -1.65
CA ILE A 143 -10.28 -24.00 -1.77
C ILE A 143 -9.47 -23.44 -0.59
N HIS A 144 -9.76 -23.86 0.64
CA HIS A 144 -9.00 -23.44 1.82
C HIS A 144 -7.55 -23.92 1.76
N ALA A 145 -7.30 -25.16 1.30
CA ALA A 145 -5.96 -25.68 1.09
C ALA A 145 -5.19 -24.87 0.04
N GLN A 146 -5.83 -24.51 -1.07
CA GLN A 146 -5.23 -23.65 -2.10
C GLN A 146 -4.96 -22.23 -1.59
N ARG A 147 -5.89 -21.64 -0.82
CA ARG A 147 -5.68 -20.32 -0.19
C ARG A 147 -4.50 -20.34 0.77
N LYS A 148 -4.37 -21.39 1.58
CA LYS A 148 -3.21 -21.58 2.48
C LYS A 148 -1.91 -21.74 1.68
N LYS A 149 -1.92 -22.56 0.63
CA LYS A 149 -0.76 -22.72 -0.28
C LYS A 149 -0.36 -21.40 -0.93
N LEU A 150 -1.32 -20.59 -1.36
CA LEU A 150 -1.10 -19.27 -1.94
C LEU A 150 -0.47 -18.32 -0.89
N PHE A 151 -0.99 -18.32 0.35
CA PHE A 151 -0.44 -17.51 1.43
C PHE A 151 1.02 -17.87 1.74
N GLU A 152 1.33 -19.17 1.88
CA GLU A 152 2.70 -19.63 2.11
C GLU A 152 3.62 -19.29 0.93
N THR A 153 3.13 -19.45 -0.31
CA THR A 153 3.88 -19.09 -1.52
C THR A 153 4.18 -17.58 -1.56
N LYS A 154 3.22 -16.73 -1.17
CA LYS A 154 3.42 -15.28 -1.06
C LYS A 154 4.44 -14.92 0.02
N LYS A 155 4.38 -15.59 1.18
CA LYS A 155 5.34 -15.41 2.28
C LYS A 155 6.76 -15.79 1.85
N LEU A 156 6.92 -16.94 1.21
CA LEU A 156 8.19 -17.40 0.64
C LEU A 156 8.72 -16.40 -0.39
N ASN A 157 7.88 -15.93 -1.31
CA ASN A 157 8.27 -14.96 -2.32
C ASN A 157 8.75 -13.64 -1.70
N ARG A 158 8.11 -13.17 -0.63
CA ARG A 158 8.58 -11.98 0.11
C ARG A 158 9.99 -12.19 0.68
N SER A 159 10.19 -13.31 1.38
CA SER A 159 11.51 -13.66 1.94
C SER A 159 12.58 -13.80 0.85
N LEU A 160 12.25 -14.43 -0.28
CA LEU A 160 13.18 -14.56 -1.41
C LEU A 160 13.55 -13.20 -2.00
N LYS A 161 12.59 -12.29 -2.14
CA LYS A 161 12.86 -10.92 -2.60
C LYS A 161 13.77 -10.16 -1.64
N GLU A 162 13.55 -10.31 -0.33
CA GLU A 162 14.41 -9.72 0.69
C GLU A 162 15.85 -10.27 0.60
N GLU A 163 16.02 -11.59 0.49
CA GLU A 163 17.36 -12.20 0.32
C GLU A 163 18.02 -11.81 -0.99
N ARG A 164 17.25 -11.73 -2.08
CA ARG A 164 17.77 -11.26 -3.37
C ARG A 164 18.28 -9.82 -3.25
N ALA A 165 17.54 -8.93 -2.61
CA ALA A 165 17.97 -7.56 -2.41
C ALA A 165 19.25 -7.47 -1.55
N ARG A 166 19.38 -8.32 -0.51
CA ARG A 166 20.62 -8.42 0.27
C ARG A 166 21.80 -8.93 -0.55
N ASN A 167 21.59 -10.00 -1.33
CA ASN A 167 22.62 -10.55 -2.21
C ASN A 167 23.05 -9.53 -3.26
N ASP A 168 22.12 -8.79 -3.87
CA ASP A 168 22.43 -7.73 -4.83
C ASP A 168 23.23 -6.59 -4.17
N ALA A 169 22.89 -6.21 -2.93
CA ALA A 169 23.65 -5.23 -2.16
C ALA A 169 25.07 -5.72 -1.85
N VAL A 170 25.25 -6.97 -1.40
CA VAL A 170 26.57 -7.56 -1.15
C VAL A 170 27.38 -7.66 -2.44
N ILE A 171 26.77 -8.08 -3.55
CA ILE A 171 27.43 -8.14 -4.86
C ILE A 171 27.90 -6.74 -5.27
N SER A 172 27.07 -5.70 -5.11
CA SER A 172 27.48 -4.33 -5.43
C SER A 172 28.63 -3.82 -4.54
N GLN A 173 28.65 -4.19 -3.24
CA GLN A 173 29.77 -3.90 -2.34
C GLN A 173 31.05 -4.65 -2.75
N LEU A 174 30.94 -5.92 -3.13
CA LEU A 174 32.09 -6.69 -3.61
C LEU A 174 32.61 -6.15 -4.95
N GLN A 175 31.72 -5.78 -5.87
CA GLN A 175 32.09 -5.14 -7.13
C GLN A 175 32.73 -3.77 -6.91
N SER A 176 32.26 -2.98 -5.93
CA SER A 176 32.89 -1.70 -5.61
C SER A 176 34.31 -1.91 -5.06
N ILE A 177 34.51 -2.86 -4.15
CA ILE A 177 35.84 -3.25 -3.63
C ILE A 177 36.74 -3.78 -4.75
N LEU A 178 36.22 -4.64 -5.62
CA LEU A 178 37.02 -5.18 -6.74
C LEU A 178 37.40 -4.06 -7.71
N SER A 179 36.48 -3.13 -8.00
CA SER A 179 36.77 -1.98 -8.85
C SER A 179 37.80 -1.02 -8.25
N THR A 180 37.79 -0.78 -6.93
CA THR A 180 38.81 0.05 -6.27
C THR A 180 40.18 -0.63 -6.29
N VAL A 181 40.23 -1.94 -6.08
CA VAL A 181 41.47 -2.74 -6.17
C VAL A 181 42.01 -2.79 -7.60
N GLU A 182 41.17 -2.90 -8.62
CA GLU A 182 41.57 -2.84 -10.03
C GLU A 182 42.10 -1.44 -10.41
N THR A 183 41.43 -0.36 -9.99
CA THR A 183 41.93 1.01 -10.19
C THR A 183 43.22 1.30 -9.41
N ALA A 184 43.44 0.63 -8.27
CA ALA A 184 44.68 0.75 -7.49
C ALA A 184 45.85 -0.06 -8.08
N LYS A 185 45.56 -1.09 -8.90
CA LYS A 185 46.57 -1.86 -9.64
C LYS A 185 46.87 -1.28 -11.03
N ALA A 186 45.90 -0.61 -11.65
CA ALA A 186 46.03 0.00 -12.97
C ALA A 186 46.20 1.53 -12.83
N ASP A 187 47.45 1.98 -12.80
CA ASP A 187 47.81 3.40 -12.82
C ASP A 187 47.08 4.14 -13.98
N GLY A 188 46.33 5.19 -13.61
CA GLY A 188 46.16 6.41 -14.38
C GLY A 188 45.22 6.40 -15.58
N VAL A 189 43.89 6.46 -15.36
CA VAL A 189 42.99 7.31 -16.18
C VAL A 189 41.82 7.81 -15.32
N SER A 190 41.75 9.14 -15.22
CA SER A 190 40.63 9.88 -14.66
C SER A 190 39.35 9.63 -15.45
N LYS A 191 38.33 9.01 -14.83
CA LYS A 191 36.93 9.19 -15.22
C LYS A 191 36.06 9.33 -13.99
N THR A 192 35.53 10.54 -13.86
CA THR A 192 34.45 10.97 -12.97
C THR A 192 33.26 10.03 -13.07
N VAL A 193 33.12 9.14 -12.08
CA VAL A 193 31.83 8.56 -11.72
C VAL A 193 31.75 8.69 -10.21
N GLU A 194 30.72 9.39 -9.74
CA GLU A 194 30.32 9.48 -8.34
C GLU A 194 30.16 8.07 -7.78
N LYS A 195 31.23 7.55 -7.18
CA LYS A 195 31.24 6.26 -6.48
C LYS A 195 31.39 6.60 -5.01
N ILE A 196 30.40 6.20 -4.22
CA ILE A 196 30.48 6.18 -2.76
C ILE A 196 31.82 5.50 -2.43
N PRO A 197 32.82 6.23 -1.92
CA PRO A 197 34.11 5.63 -1.63
C PRO A 197 33.85 4.65 -0.50
N VAL A 198 34.13 3.38 -0.75
CA VAL A 198 34.16 2.37 0.31
C VAL A 198 35.06 2.94 1.40
N ASP A 199 34.50 3.14 2.58
CA ASP A 199 35.15 3.82 3.70
C ASP A 199 36.21 2.89 4.34
N LEU A 200 37.26 2.60 3.58
CA LEU A 200 38.47 1.96 4.09
C LEU A 200 39.34 2.98 4.86
N SER A 201 38.79 4.16 5.18
CA SER A 201 39.47 5.16 6.00
C SER A 201 39.84 4.60 7.36
N PHE A 202 39.18 3.56 7.89
CA PHE A 202 39.60 2.90 9.11
C PHE A 202 41.07 2.41 9.06
N LEU A 203 41.50 1.86 7.92
CA LEU A 203 42.86 1.35 7.76
C LEU A 203 43.91 2.47 7.67
N THR A 204 43.52 3.67 7.21
CA THR A 204 44.42 4.81 7.01
C THR A 204 44.29 5.90 8.09
N SER A 205 43.19 5.92 8.84
CA SER A 205 42.86 6.94 9.86
C SER A 205 43.47 6.65 11.23
N THR A 206 43.92 5.42 11.45
CA THR A 206 44.60 5.04 12.69
C THR A 206 45.84 5.92 12.90
N PRO A 207 46.10 6.46 14.11
CA PRO A 207 47.22 7.38 14.34
C PRO A 207 48.58 6.76 13.99
N ALA A 208 48.75 5.45 14.17
CA ALA A 208 49.92 4.70 13.73
C ALA A 208 50.08 4.68 12.20
N ALA A 209 48.98 4.55 11.46
CA ALA A 209 48.98 4.57 9.99
C ALA A 209 49.37 5.97 9.47
N ARG A 210 48.87 7.04 10.11
CA ARG A 210 49.26 8.43 9.80
C ARG A 210 50.75 8.69 10.07
N GLN A 211 51.27 8.18 11.18
CA GLN A 211 52.69 8.32 11.54
C GLN A 211 53.61 7.59 10.56
N LEU A 212 53.17 6.43 10.05
CA LEU A 212 53.87 5.64 9.04
C LEU A 212 53.56 6.08 7.60
N ARG A 213 52.81 7.18 7.42
CA ARG A 213 52.36 7.72 6.12
C ARG A 213 51.68 6.69 5.23
N VAL A 214 50.97 5.73 5.82
CA VAL A 214 50.23 4.70 5.08
C VAL A 214 48.98 5.34 4.46
N GLY A 215 48.92 5.35 3.13
CA GLY A 215 47.81 5.93 2.37
C GLY A 215 47.88 7.44 2.13
N VAL A 216 49.05 8.07 2.29
CA VAL A 216 49.26 9.48 1.88
C VAL A 216 49.72 9.50 0.42
N ASP A 217 49.00 10.20 -0.44
CA ASP A 217 49.39 10.43 -1.83
C ASP A 217 50.68 11.26 -1.87
N ALA A 218 51.80 10.61 -2.14
CA ALA A 218 53.00 11.31 -2.57
C ALA A 218 52.72 11.89 -3.96
N GLY A 219 53.17 13.11 -4.22
CA GLY A 219 52.89 13.86 -5.45
C GLY A 219 53.21 13.11 -6.76
N PRO A 220 52.91 13.73 -7.91
CA PRO A 220 52.51 13.08 -9.18
C PRO A 220 53.47 12.07 -9.83
N ASN A 221 54.66 11.82 -9.29
CA ASN A 221 55.69 10.95 -9.87
C ASN A 221 56.25 9.86 -8.92
N ALA A 222 55.66 9.60 -7.76
CA ALA A 222 56.16 8.60 -6.82
C ALA A 222 55.11 7.54 -6.46
N LYS A 223 55.38 6.27 -6.78
CA LYS A 223 54.55 5.12 -6.40
C LYS A 223 54.55 4.96 -4.86
N PRO A 224 53.41 5.11 -4.17
CA PRO A 224 53.39 5.06 -2.71
C PRO A 224 53.39 3.60 -2.22
N THR A 225 54.56 3.08 -1.82
CA THR A 225 54.67 1.80 -1.08
C THR A 225 55.26 1.97 0.32
N PRO A 226 54.76 2.92 1.15
CA PRO A 226 55.35 3.24 2.45
C PRO A 226 55.35 2.03 3.40
N LEU A 227 54.33 1.15 3.31
CA LEU A 227 54.27 -0.05 4.13
C LEU A 227 55.38 -1.04 3.76
N THR A 228 55.57 -1.33 2.48
CA THR A 228 56.62 -2.24 2.01
C THR A 228 58.00 -1.71 2.34
N THR A 229 58.26 -0.41 2.14
CA THR A 229 59.56 0.18 2.45
C THR A 229 59.84 0.15 3.96
N ASN A 230 58.86 0.48 4.79
CA ASN A 230 59.00 0.45 6.24
C ASN A 230 59.21 -0.97 6.76
N THR A 231 58.47 -1.97 6.26
CA THR A 231 58.65 -3.36 6.67
C THR A 231 59.98 -3.92 6.19
N THR A 232 60.42 -3.63 4.96
CA THR A 232 61.74 -4.04 4.48
C THR A 232 62.87 -3.38 5.26
N PHE A 233 62.73 -2.10 5.63
CA PHE A 233 63.71 -1.40 6.45
C PHE A 233 63.80 -2.01 7.84
N ILE A 234 62.67 -2.23 8.51
CA ILE A 234 62.65 -2.88 9.84
C ILE A 234 63.25 -4.29 9.77
N LEU A 235 62.90 -5.08 8.75
CA LEU A 235 63.48 -6.40 8.53
C LEU A 235 65.00 -6.32 8.30
N SER A 236 65.50 -5.29 7.61
CA SER A 236 66.93 -5.11 7.40
C SER A 236 67.71 -4.67 8.65
N GLN A 237 67.05 -3.99 9.60
CA GLN A 237 67.68 -3.51 10.84
C GLN A 237 67.64 -4.54 11.99
N LEU A 238 66.77 -5.55 11.89
CA LEU A 238 66.60 -6.60 12.90
C LEU A 238 67.91 -7.38 13.17
N PRO A 239 68.70 -7.79 12.16
CA PRO A 239 69.98 -8.46 12.40
C PRO A 239 71.01 -7.59 13.13
N ALA A 240 71.05 -6.28 12.85
CA ALA A 240 71.95 -5.34 13.53
C ALA A 240 71.56 -5.14 15.01
N LEU A 241 70.25 -5.18 15.32
CA LEU A 241 69.78 -5.16 16.70
C LEU A 241 70.04 -6.47 17.45
N GLN A 242 69.96 -7.61 16.76
CA GLN A 242 70.32 -8.90 17.35
C GLN A 242 71.79 -8.96 17.72
N THR A 243 72.68 -8.52 16.83
CA THR A 243 74.13 -8.52 17.12
C THR A 243 74.50 -7.56 18.25
N THR A 244 73.87 -6.38 18.32
CA THR A 244 74.08 -5.44 19.44
C THR A 244 73.50 -5.96 20.76
N LEU A 245 72.37 -6.66 20.75
CA LEU A 245 71.83 -7.34 21.93
C LEU A 245 72.74 -8.49 22.39
N GLU A 246 73.29 -9.28 21.47
CA GLU A 246 74.26 -10.32 21.79
C GLU A 246 75.55 -9.75 22.42
N GLN A 247 75.97 -8.56 21.99
CA GLN A 247 77.12 -7.86 22.58
C GLN A 247 76.82 -7.17 23.91
N LEU A 248 75.59 -6.65 24.10
CA LEU A 248 75.18 -5.96 25.33
C LEU A 248 74.74 -6.94 26.43
N ARG A 249 74.25 -8.14 26.09
CA ARG A 249 73.86 -9.18 27.05
C ARG A 249 74.98 -9.56 28.03
N PRO A 250 76.23 -9.81 27.61
CA PRO A 250 77.33 -10.05 28.54
C PRO A 250 77.77 -8.78 29.30
N ARG A 251 77.60 -7.58 28.71
CA ARG A 251 77.93 -6.30 29.35
C ARG A 251 76.94 -5.90 30.46
N LEU A 252 75.66 -6.25 30.29
CA LEU A 252 74.61 -6.12 31.30
C LEU A 252 74.76 -7.15 32.43
N ALA A 253 75.19 -8.38 32.10
CA ALA A 253 75.51 -9.38 33.11
C ALA A 253 76.75 -9.01 33.96
N ALA A 254 77.61 -8.12 33.46
CA ALA A 254 78.79 -7.62 34.15
C ALA A 254 78.54 -6.35 35.00
N LEU A 255 77.34 -5.77 34.96
CA LEU A 255 76.96 -4.67 35.85
C LEU A 255 76.55 -5.25 37.21
N PRO A 256 77.13 -4.78 38.34
CA PRO A 256 76.68 -5.21 39.65
C PRO A 256 75.22 -4.78 39.84
N ASN A 257 74.38 -5.76 40.21
CA ASN A 257 72.97 -5.59 40.53
C ASN A 257 72.79 -4.52 41.63
N ALA A 258 72.56 -3.26 41.24
CA ALA A 258 71.87 -2.30 42.08
C ALA A 258 70.37 -2.63 41.99
N THR A 259 69.96 -3.70 42.66
CA THR A 259 68.55 -4.00 42.93
C THR A 259 68.00 -2.96 43.89
N VAL A 260 67.67 -1.78 43.38
CA VAL A 260 66.58 -1.00 43.95
C VAL A 260 65.31 -1.64 43.39
N PRO A 261 64.42 -2.21 44.21
CA PRO A 261 63.15 -2.74 43.73
C PRO A 261 62.30 -1.55 43.26
N MET A 262 62.43 -1.20 41.99
CA MET A 262 61.60 -0.18 41.36
C MET A 262 60.22 -0.80 41.13
N GLU A 263 59.17 -0.10 41.58
CA GLU A 263 57.72 -0.36 41.56
C GLU A 263 57.09 -0.61 40.16
N THR A 264 57.83 -1.23 39.25
CA THR A 264 57.44 -1.42 37.85
C THR A 264 56.39 -2.50 37.67
N LYS A 265 56.30 -3.47 38.59
CA LYS A 265 55.22 -4.46 38.60
C LYS A 265 53.87 -3.83 39.01
N SER A 266 53.86 -2.99 40.04
CA SER A 266 52.64 -2.29 40.51
C SER A 266 51.96 -1.51 39.39
N LYS A 267 52.73 -0.69 38.64
CA LYS A 267 52.17 0.13 37.56
C LYS A 267 51.61 -0.67 36.38
N ARG A 268 52.13 -1.88 36.14
CA ARG A 268 51.63 -2.77 35.08
C ARG A 268 50.31 -3.42 35.51
N ASP A 269 50.24 -3.84 36.76
CA ASP A 269 49.04 -4.45 37.33
C ASP A 269 47.92 -3.40 37.50
N GLU A 270 48.25 -2.19 37.96
CA GLU A 270 47.32 -1.04 38.02
C GLU A 270 46.75 -0.68 36.64
N ARG A 271 47.58 -0.70 35.59
CA ARG A 271 47.12 -0.45 34.21
C ARG A 271 46.20 -1.55 33.70
N LYS A 272 46.49 -2.80 34.04
CA LYS A 272 45.66 -3.94 33.64
C LYS A 272 44.27 -3.82 34.29
N GLU A 273 44.25 -3.53 35.58
CA GLU A 273 43.01 -3.33 36.34
C GLU A 273 42.21 -2.10 35.87
N TYR A 274 42.90 -1.02 35.48
CA TYR A 274 42.27 0.15 34.86
C TYR A 274 41.64 -0.16 33.50
N ILE A 275 42.31 -0.95 32.66
CA ILE A 275 41.78 -1.36 31.35
C ILE A 275 40.56 -2.27 31.55
N GLU A 276 40.65 -3.25 32.45
CA GLU A 276 39.54 -4.17 32.75
C GLU A 276 38.33 -3.44 33.33
N SER A 277 38.53 -2.47 34.24
CA SER A 277 37.44 -1.66 34.80
C SER A 277 36.77 -0.75 33.76
N ARG A 278 37.53 -0.16 32.84
CA ARG A 278 36.94 0.66 31.74
C ARG A 278 36.22 -0.19 30.70
N ILE A 279 36.73 -1.38 30.39
CA ILE A 279 36.04 -2.34 29.51
C ILE A 279 34.72 -2.76 30.16
N ARG A 280 34.71 -3.10 31.44
CA ARG A 280 33.48 -3.43 32.20
C ARG A 280 32.47 -2.29 32.13
N LEU A 281 32.88 -1.06 32.45
CA LEU A 281 31.99 0.11 32.42
C LEU A 281 31.39 0.35 31.02
N HIS A 282 32.17 0.11 29.96
CA HIS A 282 31.70 0.27 28.59
C HIS A 282 30.71 -0.82 28.19
N LEU A 283 30.93 -2.07 28.63
CA LEU A 283 30.01 -3.19 28.44
C LEU A 283 28.67 -2.97 29.16
N GLU A 284 28.73 -2.47 30.40
CA GLU A 284 27.54 -2.12 31.20
C GLU A 284 26.73 -1.00 30.54
N ARG A 285 27.40 0.05 30.05
CA ARG A 285 26.75 1.18 29.37
C ARG A 285 26.15 0.79 28.02
N ALA A 286 26.77 -0.17 27.33
CA ALA A 286 26.27 -0.74 26.07
C ALA A 286 25.13 -1.76 26.27
N GLY A 287 24.74 -2.06 27.51
CA GLY A 287 23.60 -2.92 27.82
C GLY A 287 23.88 -4.42 27.65
N GLN A 288 25.14 -4.84 27.56
CA GLN A 288 25.53 -6.24 27.37
C GLN A 288 26.19 -6.81 28.63
N LEU A 289 25.32 -7.49 29.41
CA LEU A 289 25.56 -8.49 30.47
C LEU A 289 25.78 -8.00 31.92
N ALA A 290 24.94 -8.55 32.80
CA ALA A 290 25.29 -8.84 34.18
C ALA A 290 25.97 -10.22 34.20
N MET A 291 27.22 -10.28 34.66
CA MET A 291 27.88 -11.56 34.92
C MET A 291 27.31 -12.16 36.20
N GLY A 292 26.73 -13.35 36.11
CA GLY A 292 26.53 -14.20 37.29
C GLY A 292 27.88 -14.63 37.86
N ASN A 293 27.90 -14.97 39.14
CA ASN A 293 29.11 -15.25 39.94
C ASN A 293 29.99 -16.41 39.41
N ASP A 294 29.52 -17.20 38.43
CA ASP A 294 30.14 -18.45 37.99
C ASP A 294 30.59 -18.44 36.51
N GLY A 295 31.13 -17.33 36.02
CA GLY A 295 32.03 -17.30 34.84
C GLY A 295 31.50 -17.80 33.48
N ASN A 296 30.21 -18.16 33.36
CA ASN A 296 29.65 -18.68 32.12
C ASN A 296 28.77 -17.62 31.43
N PRO A 297 28.99 -17.28 30.14
CA PRO A 297 28.20 -16.26 29.46
C PRO A 297 26.82 -16.82 29.11
N VAL A 298 25.84 -16.58 29.98
CA VAL A 298 24.43 -16.77 29.63
C VAL A 298 24.04 -15.65 28.66
N VAL A 299 23.80 -15.99 27.40
CA VAL A 299 23.15 -15.10 26.44
C VAL A 299 21.72 -14.86 26.94
N ALA A 300 21.56 -13.87 27.80
CA ALA A 300 20.25 -13.43 28.24
C ALA A 300 19.57 -12.70 27.09
N GLY A 301 18.55 -13.35 26.50
CA GLY A 301 17.63 -12.71 25.59
C GLY A 301 16.96 -11.48 26.23
N ARG A 302 16.34 -10.66 25.38
CA ARG A 302 15.60 -9.42 25.71
C ARG A 302 14.92 -9.50 27.09
N ARG A 303 15.17 -8.50 27.94
CA ARG A 303 14.46 -8.37 29.23
C ARG A 303 12.97 -8.18 28.93
N ILE A 304 12.16 -9.13 29.39
CA ILE A 304 10.69 -9.06 29.36
C ILE A 304 10.28 -7.99 30.38
N ASP A 305 9.54 -6.99 29.94
CA ASP A 305 9.08 -5.92 30.81
C ASP A 305 8.00 -6.46 31.78
N ILE A 306 7.85 -5.89 32.98
CA ILE A 306 6.91 -6.40 34.00
C ILE A 306 5.47 -6.48 33.48
N ARG A 307 5.11 -5.57 32.58
CA ARG A 307 3.82 -5.57 31.89
C ARG A 307 3.67 -6.73 30.90
N GLU A 308 4.74 -7.11 30.22
CA GLU A 308 4.78 -8.24 29.28
C GLU A 308 4.72 -9.57 30.06
N ALA A 309 5.37 -9.65 31.22
CA ALA A 309 5.26 -10.80 32.13
C ALA A 309 3.82 -10.98 32.66
N HIS A 310 3.17 -9.90 33.09
CA HIS A 310 1.78 -9.94 33.56
C HIS A 310 0.79 -10.27 32.43
N ALA A 311 1.09 -9.86 31.19
CA ALA A 311 0.28 -10.23 30.03
C ALA A 311 0.40 -11.74 29.72
N LEU A 312 1.61 -12.31 29.82
CA LEU A 312 1.83 -13.75 29.65
C LEU A 312 1.15 -14.57 30.75
N GLU A 313 1.16 -14.08 31.99
CA GLU A 313 0.45 -14.73 33.10
C GLU A 313 -1.08 -14.72 32.89
N SER A 314 -1.64 -13.61 32.40
CA SER A 314 -3.07 -13.53 32.07
C SER A 314 -3.45 -14.50 30.94
N VAL A 315 -2.61 -14.64 29.91
CA VAL A 315 -2.85 -15.59 28.81
C VAL A 315 -2.72 -17.03 29.29
N ALA A 316 -1.75 -17.33 30.16
CA ALA A 316 -1.60 -18.65 30.75
C ALA A 316 -2.82 -19.04 31.61
N ASN A 317 -3.36 -18.10 32.39
CA ASN A 317 -4.58 -18.34 33.20
C ASN A 317 -5.84 -18.54 32.35
N MET A 318 -5.97 -17.88 31.19
CA MET A 318 -7.05 -18.17 30.25
C MET A 318 -6.93 -19.59 29.67
N LEU A 319 -5.70 -20.02 29.35
CA LEU A 319 -5.47 -21.34 28.74
C LEU A 319 -5.69 -22.50 29.71
N THR A 320 -5.57 -22.25 31.02
CA THR A 320 -5.82 -23.27 32.06
C THR A 320 -7.30 -23.35 32.46
N GLN A 321 -8.07 -22.26 32.34
CA GLN A 321 -9.52 -22.28 32.55
C GLN A 321 -10.29 -23.04 31.46
N ASP A 322 -9.80 -23.05 30.21
CA ASP A 322 -10.41 -23.77 29.09
C ASP A 322 -10.23 -25.32 29.14
N LYS A 323 -9.55 -25.84 30.18
CA LYS A 323 -9.34 -27.28 30.39
C LYS A 323 -10.20 -27.88 31.51
N SER A 324 -11.11 -27.10 32.10
CA SER A 324 -12.01 -27.56 33.17
C SER A 324 -13.50 -27.40 32.83
N VAL A 325 -13.90 -27.83 31.62
CA VAL A 325 -15.28 -28.20 31.26
C VAL A 325 -15.24 -29.44 30.38
#